data_AF-A0A3P8CNT1-F1
#
_entry.id   AF-A0A3P8CNT1-F1
#
_cell.length_a   1.000
_cell.length_b   1.000
_cell.length_c   1.000
_cell.angle_alpha   90.00
_cell.angle_beta   90.00
_cell.angle_gamma   90.00
#
_symmetry.space_group_name_H-M   'P 1'
#
loop_
_entity.id
_entity.type
_entity.pdbx_description
1 polymer ?
#
loop_
_entity_poly.entity_id
_entity_poly.type
_entity_poly.pdbx_seq_one_letter_code
_entity_poly.pdbx_strand_id
1 'polypeptide(L)'
;MYKINCNVHKLDREIFIVQVSLVRFSGPGRTETLFHLDKHTNKDDLIEELFRMQPTGGTTRTGEAIHYAIKQFANGKHGARKNVRKFIVLFTDGYAQDDPATAADTAREEGITMLAVAVRDRLRPNEQELIEITRNKEVS
;
A
#
# COMPACT_ATOMS: atom_id res chain seq x y z
N MET A 1 -7.60 14.09 48.88
CA MET A 1 -6.36 13.48 48.35
C MET A 1 -6.78 12.57 47.20
N TYR A 2 -6.63 13.00 45.94
CA TYR A 2 -7.05 12.20 44.78
C TYR A 2 -5.90 11.27 44.38
N LYS A 3 -6.10 9.95 44.55
CA LYS A 3 -5.21 8.93 43.97
C LYS A 3 -5.60 8.72 42.51
N ILE A 4 -4.72 9.11 41.60
CA ILE A 4 -4.83 8.77 40.19
C ILE A 4 -4.27 7.35 40.04
N ASN A 5 -5.14 6.36 39.85
CA ASN A 5 -4.73 5.03 39.44
C ASN A 5 -4.41 5.06 37.94
N CYS A 6 -3.15 5.34 37.61
CA CYS A 6 -2.64 5.08 36.26
C CYS A 6 -2.44 3.57 36.12
N ASN A 7 -3.31 2.94 35.34
CA ASN A 7 -3.19 1.52 35.02
C ASN A 7 -2.07 1.37 33.98
N VAL A 8 -0.87 1.05 34.45
CA VAL A 8 0.38 0.95 33.66
C VAL A 8 0.30 -0.05 32.50
N HIS A 9 -0.67 -0.95 32.51
CA HIS A 9 -0.92 -1.91 31.41
C HIS A 9 -1.38 -1.29 30.08
N LYS A 10 -1.57 0.03 30.01
CA LYS A 10 -1.95 0.73 28.76
C LYS A 10 -0.80 1.45 28.07
N LEU A 11 0.40 1.44 28.64
CA LEU A 11 1.55 2.22 28.16
C LEU A 11 2.56 1.44 27.29
N ASP A 12 2.34 0.15 27.04
CA ASP A 12 3.25 -0.68 26.24
C ASP A 12 2.78 -0.88 24.78
N ARG A 13 1.91 0.00 24.28
CA ARG A 13 1.84 0.15 22.82
C ARG A 13 3.05 0.97 22.44
N GLU A 14 4.15 0.30 22.08
CA GLU A 14 5.10 0.90 21.15
C GLU A 14 4.26 1.63 20.11
N ILE A 15 4.45 2.94 19.99
CA ILE A 15 3.68 3.73 19.05
C ILE A 15 4.07 3.19 17.68
N PHE A 16 3.24 2.31 17.13
CA PHE A 16 3.39 1.83 15.77
C PHE A 16 3.02 3.02 14.87
N ILE A 17 4.03 3.86 14.62
CA ILE A 17 3.90 5.15 13.96
C ILE A 17 3.50 4.99 12.49
N VAL A 18 3.80 3.83 11.91
CA VAL A 18 3.43 3.42 10.55
C VAL A 18 2.15 2.59 10.61
N GLN A 19 1.30 2.73 9.61
CA GLN A 19 0.11 1.91 9.44
C GLN A 19 0.14 1.37 8.02
N VAL A 20 -0.14 0.09 7.84
CA VAL A 20 -0.01 -0.59 6.56
C VAL A 20 -1.32 -1.27 6.22
N SER A 21 -1.76 -1.09 4.98
CA SER A 21 -2.83 -1.85 4.37
C SER A 21 -2.23 -2.64 3.21
N LEU A 22 -2.73 -3.85 2.99
CA LEU A 22 -2.32 -4.69 1.88
C LEU A 22 -3.47 -4.85 0.90
N VAL A 23 -3.22 -4.42 -0.33
CA VAL A 23 -4.13 -4.59 -1.47
C VAL A 23 -3.50 -5.58 -2.43
N ARG A 24 -4.25 -6.62 -2.80
CA ARG A 24 -3.87 -7.57 -3.84
C ARG A 24 -4.67 -7.27 -5.10
N PHE A 25 -4.04 -7.33 -6.26
CA PHE A 25 -4.69 -7.10 -7.53
C PHE A 25 -4.23 -8.07 -8.61
N SER A 26 -5.03 -8.21 -9.66
CA SER A 26 -4.67 -8.94 -10.88
C SER A 26 -5.45 -8.35 -12.06
N GLY A 27 -6.36 -9.14 -12.66
CA GLY A 27 -7.14 -8.73 -13.82
C GLY A 27 -8.35 -7.84 -13.48
N PRO A 28 -9.20 -7.54 -14.48
CA PRO A 28 -10.35 -6.64 -14.33
C PRO A 28 -11.25 -6.99 -13.14
N GLY A 29 -11.46 -6.05 -12.22
CA GLY A 29 -12.31 -6.23 -11.04
C GLY A 29 -11.76 -7.21 -10.00
N ARG A 30 -10.51 -7.66 -10.13
CA ARG A 30 -9.85 -8.60 -9.20
C ARG A 30 -8.88 -7.85 -8.29
N THR A 31 -9.39 -6.80 -7.64
CA THR A 31 -8.68 -5.97 -6.67
C THR A 31 -9.35 -6.09 -5.31
N GLU A 32 -8.60 -6.48 -4.29
CA GLU A 32 -9.13 -6.71 -2.94
C GLU A 32 -8.20 -6.18 -1.85
N THR A 33 -8.79 -5.71 -0.75
CA THR A 33 -8.05 -5.39 0.47
C THR A 33 -7.91 -6.66 1.30
N LEU A 34 -6.69 -7.13 1.54
CA LEU A 34 -6.43 -8.26 2.45
C LEU A 34 -6.51 -7.81 3.91
N PHE A 35 -5.94 -6.63 4.21
CA PHE A 35 -6.15 -5.97 5.50
C PHE A 35 -6.02 -4.44 5.40
N HIS A 36 -6.68 -3.76 6.33
CA HIS A 36 -6.75 -2.30 6.43
C HIS A 36 -5.65 -1.70 7.31
N LEU A 37 -5.49 -0.37 7.28
CA LEU A 37 -4.40 0.37 7.94
C LEU A 37 -4.39 0.19 9.47
N ASP A 38 -5.52 -0.14 10.07
CA ASP A 38 -5.71 -0.32 11.52
C ASP A 38 -5.62 -1.78 11.99
N LYS A 39 -5.35 -2.73 11.10
CA LYS A 39 -5.28 -4.16 11.44
C LYS A 39 -4.11 -4.48 12.39
N HIS A 40 -2.90 -4.07 12.02
CA HIS A 40 -1.68 -4.44 12.74
C HIS A 40 -1.18 -3.29 13.63
N THR A 41 -0.72 -3.66 14.81
CA THR A 41 -0.18 -2.71 15.82
C THR A 41 1.25 -3.03 16.24
N ASN A 42 1.84 -4.08 15.67
CA ASN A 42 3.24 -4.44 15.84
C ASN A 42 3.82 -4.95 14.50
N LYS A 43 5.14 -4.93 14.41
CA LYS A 43 5.88 -5.27 13.19
C LYS A 43 5.81 -6.77 12.86
N ASP A 44 5.87 -7.63 13.85
CA ASP A 44 6.01 -9.07 13.63
C ASP A 44 4.72 -9.66 13.02
N ASP A 45 3.55 -9.31 13.56
CA ASP A 45 2.25 -9.72 13.00
C ASP A 45 2.06 -9.20 11.57
N LEU A 46 2.47 -7.96 11.31
CA LEU A 46 2.40 -7.36 9.98
C LEU A 46 3.25 -8.15 8.98
N ILE A 47 4.49 -8.46 9.35
CA ILE A 47 5.42 -9.20 8.50
C ILE A 47 4.91 -10.63 8.25
N GLU A 48 4.41 -11.29 9.29
CA GLU A 48 3.85 -12.64 9.18
C GLU A 48 2.66 -12.68 8.21
N GLU A 49 1.73 -11.73 8.32
CA GLU A 49 0.56 -11.66 7.43
C GLU A 49 0.96 -11.28 6.00
N LEU A 50 1.94 -10.38 5.83
CA LEU A 50 2.46 -9.99 4.51
C LEU A 50 3.06 -11.19 3.76
N PHE A 51 3.85 -12.04 4.44
CA PHE A 51 4.48 -13.21 3.83
C PHE A 51 3.52 -14.37 3.54
N ARG A 52 2.30 -14.35 4.10
CA ARG A 52 1.25 -15.34 3.78
C ARG A 52 0.51 -15.04 2.48
N MET A 53 0.68 -13.84 1.92
CA MET A 53 0.04 -13.44 0.68
C MET A 53 0.54 -14.31 -0.49
N GLN A 54 -0.40 -14.90 -1.23
CA GLN A 54 -0.10 -15.64 -2.45
C GLN A 54 -0.42 -14.80 -3.68
N PRO A 55 0.47 -14.78 -4.69
CA PRO A 55 0.19 -14.19 -5.99
C PRO A 55 -1.04 -14.86 -6.62
N THR A 56 -1.98 -14.05 -7.10
CA THR A 56 -3.20 -14.54 -7.75
C THR A 56 -3.00 -14.92 -9.21
N GLY A 57 -1.87 -14.51 -9.81
CA GLY A 57 -1.57 -14.67 -11.23
C GLY A 57 -2.61 -14.00 -12.13
N GLY A 58 -2.47 -14.20 -13.44
CA GLY A 58 -3.36 -13.63 -14.44
C GLY A 58 -2.86 -12.30 -14.99
N THR A 59 -3.77 -11.49 -15.52
CA THR A 59 -3.44 -10.19 -16.09
C THR A 59 -3.19 -9.13 -15.02
N THR A 60 -2.64 -8.00 -15.41
CA THR A 60 -2.22 -6.94 -14.49
C THR A 60 -2.98 -5.64 -14.80
N ARG A 61 -3.84 -5.20 -13.88
CA ARG A 61 -4.58 -3.92 -13.93
C ARG A 61 -4.02 -2.97 -12.88
N THR A 62 -2.88 -2.37 -13.19
CA THR A 62 -2.15 -1.52 -12.25
C THR A 62 -2.87 -0.20 -11.99
N GLY A 63 -3.48 0.41 -13.02
CA GLY A 63 -4.25 1.64 -12.87
C GLY A 63 -5.48 1.47 -11.97
N GLU A 64 -6.24 0.40 -12.19
CA GLU A 64 -7.36 0.02 -11.31
C GLU A 64 -6.91 -0.13 -9.84
N ALA A 65 -5.79 -0.83 -9.63
CA ALA A 65 -5.23 -1.07 -8.31
C ALA A 65 -4.79 0.22 -7.61
N ILE A 66 -4.17 1.16 -8.32
CA ILE A 66 -3.78 2.46 -7.76
C ILE A 66 -5.02 3.24 -7.31
N HIS A 67 -6.05 3.36 -8.15
CA HIS A 67 -7.29 4.03 -7.78
C HIS A 67 -7.98 3.37 -6.58
N TYR A 68 -7.94 2.05 -6.50
CA TYR A 68 -8.44 1.31 -5.35
C TYR A 68 -7.63 1.60 -4.08
N ALA A 69 -6.30 1.63 -4.18
CA ALA A 69 -5.41 1.92 -3.06
C ALA A 69 -5.59 3.36 -2.53
N ILE A 70 -5.82 4.36 -3.40
CA ILE A 70 -6.13 5.74 -2.99
C ILE A 70 -7.33 5.77 -2.02
N LYS A 71 -8.36 4.94 -2.26
CA LYS A 71 -9.56 4.88 -1.41
C LYS A 71 -9.27 4.40 0.02
N GLN A 72 -8.17 3.69 0.25
CA GLN A 72 -7.75 3.29 1.61
C GLN A 72 -7.43 4.51 2.48
N PHE A 73 -7.10 5.65 1.88
CA PHE A 73 -6.79 6.89 2.60
C PHE A 73 -7.96 7.87 2.73
N ALA A 74 -9.14 7.54 2.16
CA ALA A 74 -10.24 8.49 2.02
C ALA A 74 -10.97 8.79 3.34
N ASN A 75 -11.07 7.83 4.26
CA ASN A 75 -11.76 8.02 5.53
C ASN A 75 -11.16 7.21 6.68
N GLY A 76 -11.35 7.71 7.90
CA GLY A 76 -10.76 7.13 9.12
C GLY A 76 -11.40 5.82 9.59
N LYS A 77 -12.43 5.29 8.91
CA LYS A 77 -13.10 4.04 9.32
C LYS A 77 -12.13 2.86 9.37
N HIS A 78 -11.10 2.89 8.52
CA HIS A 78 -10.11 1.84 8.33
C HIS A 78 -8.70 2.31 8.67
N GLY A 79 -8.57 3.22 9.64
CA GLY A 79 -7.27 3.68 10.15
C GLY A 79 -6.62 4.85 9.39
N ALA A 80 -7.22 5.38 8.33
CA ALA A 80 -6.61 6.49 7.58
C ALA A 80 -6.45 7.76 8.45
N ARG A 81 -5.27 8.38 8.37
CA ARG A 81 -4.91 9.61 9.09
C ARG A 81 -4.79 10.79 8.13
N LYS A 82 -5.35 11.96 8.49
CA LYS A 82 -5.38 13.15 7.62
C LYS A 82 -4.03 13.88 7.53
N ASN A 83 -3.31 14.02 8.64
CA ASN A 83 -2.11 14.87 8.75
C ASN A 83 -0.80 14.06 8.78
N VAL A 84 -0.71 13.02 7.96
CA VAL A 84 0.49 12.17 7.86
C VAL A 84 0.89 12.00 6.40
N ARG A 85 2.17 11.70 6.16
CA ARG A 85 2.64 11.30 4.83
C ARG A 85 2.00 9.97 4.43
N LYS A 86 1.52 9.89 3.19
CA LYS A 86 0.90 8.71 2.61
C LYS A 86 1.79 8.16 1.49
N PHE A 87 1.95 6.85 1.47
CA PHE A 87 2.75 6.15 0.49
C PHE A 87 1.93 5.02 -0.11
N ILE A 88 2.07 4.81 -1.41
CA ILE A 88 1.69 3.56 -2.08
C ILE A 88 2.98 2.93 -2.58
N VAL A 89 3.27 1.72 -2.09
CA VAL A 89 4.38 0.90 -2.57
C VAL A 89 3.80 -0.17 -3.49
N LEU A 90 4.06 -0.05 -4.77
CA LEU A 90 3.54 -0.94 -5.80
C LEU A 90 4.57 -2.03 -6.11
N PHE A 91 4.15 -3.29 -6.05
CA PHE A 91 4.94 -4.44 -6.48
C PHE A 91 4.36 -4.96 -7.80
N THR A 92 5.10 -4.84 -8.89
CA THR A 92 4.65 -5.25 -10.23
C THR A 92 5.84 -5.52 -11.16
N ASP A 93 5.60 -6.25 -12.24
CA ASP A 93 6.56 -6.50 -13.33
C ASP A 93 6.50 -5.42 -14.43
N GLY A 94 5.56 -4.47 -14.35
CA GLY A 94 5.45 -3.34 -15.28
C GLY A 94 4.74 -3.65 -16.60
N TYR A 95 4.00 -4.76 -16.68
CA TYR A 95 3.24 -5.12 -17.88
C TYR A 95 1.73 -4.92 -17.66
N ALA A 96 1.33 -3.71 -17.28
CA ALA A 96 -0.08 -3.39 -17.11
C ALA A 96 -0.86 -3.46 -18.44
N GLN A 97 -2.15 -3.79 -18.34
CA GLN A 97 -3.10 -3.82 -19.46
C GLN A 97 -4.12 -2.68 -19.38
N ASP A 98 -3.80 -1.67 -18.58
CA ASP A 98 -4.50 -0.40 -18.43
C ASP A 98 -3.49 0.75 -18.38
N ASP A 99 -3.94 1.96 -18.06
CA ASP A 99 -3.08 3.15 -17.95
C ASP A 99 -2.75 3.44 -16.48
N PRO A 100 -1.61 2.95 -15.96
CA PRO A 100 -1.19 3.23 -14.59
C PRO A 100 -0.61 4.63 -14.41
N ALA A 101 -0.18 5.32 -15.47
CA ALA A 101 0.41 6.64 -15.39
C ALA A 101 -0.64 7.69 -14.98
N THR A 102 -1.81 7.65 -15.62
CA THR A 102 -2.95 8.51 -15.25
C THR A 102 -3.40 8.27 -13.81
N ALA A 103 -3.47 7.00 -13.37
CA ALA A 103 -3.84 6.68 -11.99
C ALA A 103 -2.80 7.16 -10.97
N ALA A 104 -1.51 7.06 -11.30
CA ALA A 104 -0.42 7.59 -10.48
C ALA A 104 -0.46 9.12 -10.39
N ASP A 105 -0.88 9.82 -11.45
CA ASP A 105 -1.10 11.27 -11.41
C ASP A 105 -2.22 11.65 -10.44
N THR A 106 -3.35 10.93 -10.45
CA THR A 106 -4.40 11.11 -9.44
C THR A 106 -3.87 10.90 -8.02
N ALA A 107 -3.04 9.88 -7.78
CA ALA A 107 -2.45 9.66 -6.45
C ALA A 107 -1.58 10.85 -6.00
N ARG A 108 -0.80 11.43 -6.92
CA ARG A 108 0.06 12.60 -6.64
C ARG A 108 -0.75 13.85 -6.35
N GLU A 109 -1.83 14.09 -7.09
CA GLU A 109 -2.76 15.20 -6.86
C GLU A 109 -3.38 15.12 -5.45
N GLU A 110 -3.63 13.91 -4.94
CA GLU A 110 -4.08 13.63 -3.57
C GLU A 110 -2.95 13.70 -2.51
N GLY A 111 -1.74 14.09 -2.90
CA GLY A 111 -0.58 14.20 -2.01
C GLY A 111 0.01 12.85 -1.57
N ILE A 112 -0.23 11.78 -2.32
CA ILE A 112 0.30 10.44 -2.05
C ILE A 112 1.60 10.24 -2.83
N THR A 113 2.63 9.74 -2.14
CA THR A 113 3.91 9.40 -2.78
C THR A 113 3.85 7.98 -3.33
N MET A 114 4.19 7.83 -4.62
CA MET A 114 4.27 6.53 -5.30
C MET A 114 5.69 5.99 -5.24
N LEU A 115 5.84 4.75 -4.81
CA LEU A 115 7.06 3.96 -4.90
C LEU A 115 6.73 2.68 -5.67
N ALA A 116 7.66 2.21 -6.51
CA ALA A 116 7.49 0.95 -7.22
C ALA A 116 8.71 0.06 -6.99
N VAL A 117 8.44 -1.22 -6.77
CA VAL A 117 9.43 -2.28 -6.63
C VAL A 117 9.20 -3.25 -7.76
N ALA A 118 10.22 -3.42 -8.58
CA ALA A 118 10.15 -4.29 -9.74
C ALA A 118 10.18 -5.76 -9.31
N VAL A 119 9.12 -6.51 -9.59
CA VAL A 119 9.09 -7.95 -9.33
C VAL A 119 9.54 -8.68 -10.58
N ARG A 120 10.65 -9.42 -10.48
CA ARG A 120 11.10 -10.30 -11.54
C ARG A 120 10.36 -11.62 -11.45
N ASP A 121 9.57 -11.93 -12.46
CA ASP A 121 9.08 -13.28 -12.73
C ASP A 121 9.73 -13.81 -14.01
N ARG A 122 8.97 -13.93 -15.10
CA ARG A 122 9.45 -14.51 -16.37
C ARG A 122 10.11 -13.52 -17.32
N LEU A 123 9.66 -12.26 -17.27
CA LEU A 123 10.15 -11.18 -18.12
C LEU A 123 11.02 -10.21 -17.32
N ARG A 124 11.87 -9.48 -18.03
CA ARG A 124 12.52 -8.31 -17.44
C ARG A 124 11.44 -7.27 -17.14
N PRO A 125 11.46 -6.64 -15.95
CA PRO A 125 10.48 -5.62 -15.63
C PRO A 125 10.48 -4.50 -16.67
N ASN A 126 9.30 -3.98 -17.00
CA ASN A 126 9.18 -2.81 -17.86
C ASN A 126 9.51 -1.54 -17.05
N GLU A 127 10.79 -1.19 -17.05
CA GLU A 127 11.31 -0.03 -16.31
C GLU A 127 10.62 1.28 -16.73
N GLN A 128 10.21 1.41 -18.00
CA GLN A 128 9.56 2.62 -18.49
C GLN A 128 8.20 2.85 -17.79
N GLU A 129 7.36 1.81 -17.67
CA GLU A 129 6.09 1.90 -16.94
C GLU A 129 6.33 2.22 -15.45
N LEU A 130 7.32 1.61 -14.82
CA LEU A 130 7.67 1.87 -13.42
C LEU A 130 8.16 3.31 -13.20
N ILE A 131 8.94 3.85 -14.14
CA ILE A 131 9.38 5.25 -14.12
C ILE A 131 8.19 6.20 -14.30
N GLU A 132 7.21 5.87 -15.13
CA GLU A 132 5.98 6.68 -15.29
C GLU A 132 5.14 6.68 -14.00
N ILE A 133 5.03 5.53 -13.33
CA ILE A 133 4.31 5.39 -12.05
C ILE A 133 5.00 6.10 -10.89
N THR A 134 6.32 6.18 -10.87
CA THR A 134 7.07 6.79 -9.76
C THR A 134 7.54 8.22 -10.03
N ARG A 135 7.65 8.60 -11.32
CA ARG A 135 8.38 9.79 -11.80
C ARG A 135 9.83 9.85 -11.27
N ASN A 136 10.40 8.72 -10.88
CA ASN A 136 11.78 8.60 -10.42
C ASN A 136 12.53 7.60 -11.31
N LYS A 137 13.77 7.94 -11.68
CA LYS A 137 14.63 7.09 -12.51
C LYS A 137 15.35 6.00 -11.71
N GLU A 138 15.34 6.08 -10.38
CA GLU A 138 15.90 5.05 -9.51
C GLU A 138 14.82 4.01 -9.16
N VAL A 139 14.60 3.08 -10.08
CA VAL A 139 13.79 1.88 -9.84
C VAL A 139 14.70 0.85 -9.16
N SER A 140 14.30 0.37 -7.97
CA SER A 140 15.06 -0.59 -7.15
C SER A 140 14.63 -2.03 -7.38
#